data_AF-A0A2P4S680-F1
#
_entry.id   AF-A0A2P4S680-F1
#
_cell.length_a   1.000
_cell.length_b   1.000
_cell.length_c   1.000
_cell.angle_alpha   90.00
_cell.angle_beta   90.00
_cell.angle_gamma   90.00
#
_symmetry.space_group_name_H-M   'P 1'
#
loop_
_entity.id
_entity.type
_entity.pdbx_description
1 polymer ?
#
loop_
_entity_poly.entity_id
_entity_poly.type
_entity_poly.pdbx_seq_one_letter_code
_entity_poly.pdbx_strand_id
1 'polypeptide(L)'
;AECAVLGDLHYITFDHRRFSFPGACEYTLVQDFVEGTLRITAEQEACGGHQPLSCLRALSITVPGASARLHSTGEVVVDGRVVPLPFASAALTVRRASSSFLLLQTFGAHLLWGLETPAAYITLQPAFANKVSSTRFPMPCTIAVLCPNAIPVPQVRGLCGTYNWDQRDDFATPAGDVEVGVTAFANKYRVSTDCPVLSPVPFEPCSTYAPRRELAAATCAILHGASFQVLSGPTVCQHCGVRCSARPLLSAALPPPRGPGAILPALPL
;
A
#
# COMPACT_ATOMS: atom_id res chain seq x y z
N ALA A 1 -10.40 10.15 2.89
CA ALA A 1 -9.94 8.76 3.03
C ALA A 1 -8.42 8.73 3.05
N GLU A 2 -7.83 7.63 3.52
CA GLU A 2 -6.39 7.44 3.63
C GLU A 2 -5.95 6.21 2.84
N CYS A 3 -4.97 6.38 1.96
CA CYS A 3 -4.22 5.30 1.33
C CYS A 3 -2.89 5.13 2.07
N ALA A 4 -2.42 3.90 2.22
CA ALA A 4 -1.15 3.62 2.88
C ALA A 4 -0.27 2.71 2.03
N VAL A 5 1.02 3.05 1.96
CA VAL A 5 2.08 2.19 1.45
C VAL A 5 3.01 1.90 2.62
N LEU A 6 3.05 0.64 3.03
CA LEU A 6 3.81 0.18 4.19
C LEU A 6 5.03 -0.62 3.73
N GLY A 7 5.94 -0.92 4.66
CA GLY A 7 7.09 -1.79 4.43
C GLY A 7 6.70 -3.13 3.77
N ASP A 8 7.64 -3.74 3.06
CA ASP A 8 7.42 -4.92 2.20
C ASP A 8 6.36 -4.73 1.10
N LEU A 9 6.11 -3.47 0.70
CA LEU A 9 5.21 -3.08 -0.38
C LEU A 9 3.76 -3.56 -0.17
N HIS A 10 3.29 -3.43 1.06
CA HIS A 10 1.88 -3.60 1.39
C HIS A 10 1.11 -2.31 1.09
N TYR A 11 0.07 -2.42 0.28
CA TYR A 11 -0.80 -1.30 -0.10
C TYR A 11 -2.15 -1.41 0.59
N ILE A 12 -2.70 -0.27 0.97
CA ILE A 12 -4.10 -0.10 1.38
C ILE A 12 -4.67 1.03 0.52
N THR A 13 -5.69 0.74 -0.29
CA THR A 13 -6.39 1.75 -1.10
C THR A 13 -7.22 2.69 -0.24
N PHE A 14 -7.69 3.79 -0.84
CA PHE A 14 -8.64 4.70 -0.18
C PHE A 14 -9.93 3.99 0.25
N ASP A 15 -10.33 2.96 -0.48
CA ASP A 15 -11.54 2.17 -0.23
C ASP A 15 -11.26 0.94 0.64
N HIS A 16 -10.07 0.89 1.25
CA HIS A 16 -9.59 -0.12 2.21
C HIS A 16 -9.29 -1.51 1.63
N ARG A 17 -9.18 -1.66 0.32
CA ARG A 17 -8.66 -2.87 -0.31
C ARG A 17 -7.17 -3.02 -0.03
N ARG A 18 -6.74 -4.24 0.25
CA ARG A 18 -5.37 -4.57 0.65
C ARG A 18 -4.75 -5.51 -0.36
N PHE A 19 -3.48 -5.26 -0.70
CA PHE A 19 -2.72 -6.12 -1.60
C PHE A 19 -1.22 -5.88 -1.46
N SER A 20 -0.42 -6.77 -2.04
CA SER A 20 1.04 -6.73 -2.01
C SER A 20 1.61 -7.23 -3.31
N PHE A 21 2.72 -6.65 -3.73
CA PHE A 21 3.50 -7.17 -4.84
C PHE A 21 4.98 -6.76 -4.67
N PRO A 22 5.94 -7.62 -5.05
CA PRO A 22 7.36 -7.32 -4.95
C PRO A 22 7.84 -6.58 -6.21
N GLY A 23 7.87 -5.24 -6.20
CA GLY A 23 8.30 -4.45 -7.35
C GLY A 23 9.39 -3.43 -7.02
N ALA A 24 10.58 -3.60 -7.61
CA ALA A 24 11.66 -2.62 -7.55
C ALA A 24 11.59 -1.67 -8.76
N CYS A 25 10.67 -0.71 -8.71
CA CYS A 25 10.48 0.34 -9.73
C CYS A 25 9.81 1.57 -9.11
N GLU A 26 9.72 2.65 -9.87
CA GLU A 26 8.82 3.75 -9.56
C GLU A 26 7.38 3.45 -10.03
N TYR A 27 6.42 3.56 -9.11
CA TYR A 27 5.00 3.33 -9.38
C TYR A 27 4.16 4.56 -9.09
N THR A 28 3.10 4.75 -9.88
CA THR A 28 2.10 5.79 -9.64
C THR A 28 1.09 5.35 -8.59
N LEU A 29 1.10 6.00 -7.43
CA LEU A 29 0.17 5.73 -6.33
C LEU A 29 -1.18 6.41 -6.54
N VAL A 30 -1.14 7.67 -6.94
CA VAL A 30 -2.32 8.51 -7.17
C VAL A 30 -2.04 9.39 -8.36
N GLN A 31 -2.96 9.44 -9.30
CA GLN A 31 -2.91 10.43 -10.38
C GLN A 31 -4.32 10.88 -10.73
N ASP A 32 -4.49 12.19 -10.85
CA ASP A 32 -5.62 12.80 -11.51
C ASP A 32 -5.40 12.76 -13.03
N PHE A 33 -6.16 11.91 -13.71
CA PHE A 33 -6.05 11.73 -15.16
C PHE A 33 -6.93 12.69 -15.97
N VAL A 34 -7.67 13.57 -15.31
CA VAL A 34 -8.67 14.45 -15.96
C VAL A 34 -8.19 15.88 -15.92
N GLU A 35 -7.96 16.40 -14.72
CA GLU A 35 -7.52 17.79 -14.54
C GLU A 35 -5.98 17.88 -14.41
N GLY A 36 -5.29 16.75 -14.18
CA GLY A 36 -3.83 16.73 -14.02
C GLY A 36 -3.34 17.48 -12.77
N THR A 37 -4.22 17.66 -11.78
CA THR A 37 -3.95 18.50 -10.60
C THR A 37 -3.08 17.84 -9.55
N LEU A 38 -2.92 16.52 -9.62
CA LEU A 38 -2.19 15.75 -8.62
C LEU A 38 -1.57 14.50 -9.24
N ARG A 39 -0.28 14.28 -8.97
CA ARG A 39 0.41 13.02 -9.24
C ARG A 39 1.32 12.69 -8.05
N ILE A 40 1.19 11.49 -7.51
CA ILE A 40 2.01 10.97 -6.43
C ILE A 40 2.63 9.65 -6.90
N THR A 41 3.96 9.56 -6.84
CA THR A 41 4.71 8.35 -7.19
C THR A 41 5.56 7.88 -6.02
N ALA A 42 5.80 6.59 -5.97
CA ALA A 42 6.66 5.95 -4.99
C ALA A 42 7.79 5.20 -5.70
N GLU A 43 9.02 5.55 -5.34
CA GLU A 43 10.22 4.85 -5.80
C GLU A 43 10.52 3.67 -4.88
N GLN A 44 10.67 2.50 -5.48
CA GLN A 44 10.95 1.25 -4.78
C GLN A 44 12.21 0.63 -5.35
N GLU A 45 13.13 0.26 -4.47
CA GLU A 45 14.43 -0.32 -4.83
C GLU A 45 14.61 -1.67 -4.14
N ALA A 46 15.36 -2.58 -4.76
CA ALA A 46 15.72 -3.85 -4.13
C ALA A 46 16.58 -3.59 -2.88
N CYS A 47 16.20 -4.16 -1.74
CA CYS A 47 16.93 -3.95 -0.49
C CYS A 47 17.48 -5.26 0.09
N GLY A 48 18.66 -5.18 0.72
CA GLY A 48 19.23 -6.25 1.54
C GLY A 48 19.86 -7.43 0.79
N GLY A 49 20.21 -7.29 -0.50
CA GLY A 49 20.88 -8.36 -1.27
C GLY A 49 20.04 -9.62 -1.52
N HIS A 50 18.80 -9.64 -1.05
CA HIS A 50 17.87 -10.75 -1.19
C HIS A 50 16.70 -10.32 -2.07
N GLN A 51 16.75 -10.70 -3.35
CA GLN A 51 15.53 -10.68 -4.15
C GLN A 51 14.51 -11.65 -3.55
N PRO A 52 13.21 -11.32 -3.58
CA PRO A 52 12.58 -10.17 -4.26
C PRO A 52 12.15 -9.03 -3.32
N LEU A 53 12.82 -8.82 -2.18
CA LEU A 53 12.44 -7.75 -1.23
C LEU A 53 12.71 -6.36 -1.83
N SER A 54 11.73 -5.47 -1.71
CA SER A 54 11.77 -4.11 -2.23
C SER A 54 11.39 -3.12 -1.15
N CYS A 55 12.15 -2.04 -1.03
CA CYS A 55 12.01 -1.03 0.01
C CYS A 55 11.61 0.32 -0.59
N LEU A 56 10.77 1.05 0.14
CA LEU A 56 10.30 2.37 -0.26
C LEU A 56 11.41 3.41 -0.02
N ARG A 57 11.92 4.00 -1.11
CA ARG A 57 13.11 4.86 -1.09
C ARG A 57 12.77 6.35 -1.09
N ALA A 58 11.78 6.73 -1.90
CA ALA A 58 11.34 8.11 -2.00
C ALA A 58 9.85 8.18 -2.36
N LEU A 59 9.22 9.26 -1.92
CA LEU A 59 7.87 9.65 -2.30
C LEU A 59 7.93 10.98 -3.04
N SER A 60 7.40 11.01 -4.26
CA SER A 60 7.34 12.22 -5.06
C SER A 60 5.89 12.69 -5.20
N ILE A 61 5.67 13.99 -5.11
CA ILE A 61 4.40 14.65 -5.41
C ILE A 61 4.62 15.75 -6.43
N THR A 62 3.71 15.81 -7.40
CA THR A 62 3.66 16.85 -8.42
C THR A 62 2.27 17.45 -8.41
N VAL A 63 2.22 18.77 -8.27
CA VAL A 63 1.01 19.60 -8.32
C VAL A 63 1.26 20.77 -9.27
N PRO A 64 0.20 21.47 -9.74
CA PRO A 64 0.38 22.66 -10.57
C PRO A 64 1.31 23.68 -9.91
N GLY A 65 2.45 23.95 -10.56
CA GLY A 65 3.42 24.95 -10.13
C GLY A 65 4.44 24.50 -9.08
N ALA A 66 4.43 23.24 -8.62
CA ALA A 66 5.47 22.73 -7.73
C ALA A 66 5.64 21.21 -7.77
N SER A 67 6.85 20.75 -7.50
CA SER A 67 7.21 19.35 -7.36
C SER A 67 8.04 19.14 -6.10
N ALA A 68 7.76 18.09 -5.35
CA ALA A 68 8.53 17.75 -4.16
C ALA A 68 8.83 16.24 -4.11
N ARG A 69 10.02 15.89 -3.63
CA ARG A 69 10.50 14.52 -3.43
C ARG A 69 11.03 14.39 -2.01
N LEU A 70 10.46 13.46 -1.25
CA LEU A 70 10.83 13.15 0.12
C LEU A 70 11.62 11.84 0.11
N HIS A 71 12.88 11.89 0.51
CA HIS A 71 13.74 10.71 0.58
C HIS A 71 13.65 10.01 1.94
N SER A 72 13.94 8.71 1.97
CA SER A 72 14.01 7.92 3.20
C SER A 72 15.10 8.42 4.16
N THR A 73 16.10 9.15 3.67
CA THR A 73 17.15 9.81 4.47
C THR A 73 16.64 11.02 5.25
N GLY A 74 15.44 11.52 4.94
CA GLY A 74 14.90 12.77 5.47
C GLY A 74 15.28 14.00 4.65
N GLU A 75 16.05 13.84 3.57
CA GLU A 75 16.30 14.90 2.60
C GLU A 75 15.00 15.21 1.81
N VAL A 76 14.72 16.49 1.64
CA VAL A 76 13.56 16.97 0.87
C VAL A 76 14.07 17.82 -0.28
N VAL A 77 13.66 17.44 -1.49
CA VAL A 77 13.95 18.16 -2.73
C VAL A 77 12.66 18.82 -3.20
N VAL A 78 12.67 20.13 -3.41
CA VAL A 78 11.55 20.87 -4.01
C VAL A 78 12.06 21.55 -5.27
N ASP A 79 11.36 21.31 -6.40
CA ASP A 79 11.71 21.87 -7.71
C ASP A 79 13.18 21.66 -8.10
N GLY A 80 13.69 20.46 -7.82
CA GLY A 80 15.07 20.04 -8.12
C GLY A 80 16.14 20.59 -7.16
N ARG A 81 15.76 21.30 -6.10
CA ARG A 81 16.69 21.84 -5.09
C ARG A 81 16.43 21.23 -3.73
N VAL A 82 17.50 20.83 -3.03
CA VAL A 82 17.41 20.41 -1.63
C VAL A 82 17.01 21.61 -0.78
N VAL A 83 15.98 21.47 0.04
CA VAL A 83 15.45 22.54 0.89
C VAL A 83 15.55 22.18 2.38
N PRO A 84 15.85 23.16 3.26
CA PRO A 84 15.76 22.96 4.71
C PRO A 84 14.30 22.93 5.17
N LEU A 85 14.03 22.25 6.29
CA LEU A 85 12.70 22.20 6.90
C LEU A 85 12.62 23.12 8.15
N PRO A 86 11.48 23.80 8.38
CA PRO A 86 10.25 23.76 7.57
C PRO A 86 10.38 24.58 6.27
N PHE A 87 9.78 24.07 5.20
CA PHE A 87 9.70 24.73 3.90
C PHE A 87 8.23 25.08 3.60
N ALA A 88 7.99 26.26 3.04
CA ALA A 88 6.66 26.69 2.64
C ALA A 88 6.72 27.48 1.33
N SER A 89 5.79 27.17 0.42
CA SER A 89 5.54 27.89 -0.82
C SER A 89 4.04 28.11 -1.00
N ALA A 90 3.64 28.82 -2.06
CA ALA A 90 2.23 29.00 -2.39
C ALA A 90 1.51 27.67 -2.72
N ALA A 91 2.24 26.68 -3.23
CA ALA A 91 1.68 25.41 -3.70
C ALA A 91 1.76 24.28 -2.65
N LEU A 92 2.82 24.26 -1.82
CA LEU A 92 3.04 23.19 -0.86
C LEU A 92 3.80 23.66 0.39
N THR A 93 3.61 22.92 1.48
CA THR A 93 4.37 23.10 2.72
C THR A 93 4.93 21.75 3.15
N VAL A 94 6.15 21.75 3.68
CA VAL A 94 6.81 20.57 4.20
C VAL A 94 7.37 20.89 5.58
N ARG A 95 7.06 20.06 6.56
CA ARG A 95 7.56 20.21 7.92
C ARG A 95 7.86 18.87 8.57
N ARG A 96 8.72 18.90 9.57
CA ARG A 96 8.96 17.76 10.44
C ARG A 96 7.80 17.66 11.45
N ALA A 97 6.98 16.62 11.34
CA ALA A 97 5.88 16.36 12.26
C ALA A 97 6.36 15.70 13.56
N SER A 98 7.39 14.86 13.45
CA SER A 98 8.09 14.25 14.59
C SER A 98 9.53 13.87 14.20
N SER A 99 10.29 13.26 15.12
CA SER A 99 11.59 12.66 14.78
C SER A 99 11.49 11.65 13.62
N SER A 100 10.38 10.92 13.55
CA SER A 100 10.17 9.81 12.63
C SER A 100 9.29 10.16 11.42
N PHE A 101 8.65 11.34 11.38
CA PHE A 101 7.71 11.70 10.31
C PHE A 101 7.93 13.10 9.72
N LEU A 102 7.85 13.16 8.40
CA LEU A 102 7.67 14.40 7.63
C LEU A 102 6.19 14.53 7.21
N LEU A 103 5.67 15.75 7.28
CA LEU A 103 4.33 16.08 6.80
C LEU A 103 4.46 17.07 5.64
N LEU A 104 3.93 16.67 4.48
CA LEU A 104 3.73 17.54 3.33
C LEU A 104 2.24 17.84 3.17
N GLN A 105 1.90 19.11 3.01
CA GLN A 105 0.53 19.54 2.73
C GLN A 105 0.50 20.35 1.44
N THR A 106 -0.51 20.09 0.62
CA THR A 106 -0.78 20.85 -0.60
C THR A 106 -2.30 20.99 -0.78
N PHE A 107 -2.74 21.63 -1.87
CA PHE A 107 -4.16 21.77 -2.16
C PHE A 107 -4.78 20.40 -2.40
N GLY A 108 -5.68 19.96 -1.53
CA GLY A 108 -6.40 18.70 -1.73
C GLY A 108 -5.75 17.45 -1.15
N ALA A 109 -4.47 17.49 -0.74
CA ALA A 109 -3.75 16.30 -0.30
C ALA A 109 -2.79 16.56 0.88
N HIS A 110 -2.67 15.56 1.74
CA HIS A 110 -1.72 15.51 2.86
C HIS A 110 -0.92 14.22 2.76
N LEU A 111 0.40 14.31 2.91
CA LEU A 111 1.31 13.16 2.91
C LEU A 111 2.04 13.10 4.24
N LEU A 112 1.99 11.94 4.90
CA LEU A 112 2.80 11.64 6.05
C LEU A 112 3.85 10.58 5.67
N TRP A 113 5.12 10.95 5.74
CA TRP A 113 6.26 10.13 5.31
C TRP A 113 7.11 9.70 6.50
N GLY A 114 7.24 8.39 6.71
CA GLY A 114 8.04 7.77 7.77
C GLY A 114 9.52 7.66 7.41
N LEU A 115 10.41 8.01 8.34
CA LEU A 115 11.87 7.98 8.17
C LEU A 115 12.53 6.73 8.79
N GLU A 116 12.00 6.22 9.90
CA GLU A 116 12.56 5.02 10.58
C GLU A 116 12.05 3.72 9.96
N THR A 117 10.73 3.65 9.76
CA THR A 117 10.07 2.57 9.02
C THR A 117 9.40 3.24 7.82
N PRO A 118 10.01 3.17 6.61
CA PRO A 118 9.53 3.92 5.47
C PRO A 118 8.11 3.47 5.10
N ALA A 119 7.16 4.32 5.46
CA ALA A 119 5.74 4.18 5.25
C ALA A 119 5.21 5.52 4.77
N ALA A 120 4.32 5.48 3.78
CA ALA A 120 3.66 6.66 3.25
C ALA A 120 2.17 6.56 3.54
N TYR A 121 1.61 7.57 4.19
CA TYR A 121 0.18 7.74 4.34
C TYR A 121 -0.26 8.93 3.51
N ILE A 122 -1.22 8.70 2.63
CA ILE A 122 -1.73 9.66 1.66
C ILE A 122 -3.18 9.92 2.02
N THR A 123 -3.51 11.14 2.40
CA THR A 123 -4.89 11.55 2.68
C THR A 123 -5.34 12.55 1.62
N LEU A 124 -6.44 12.23 0.93
CA LEU A 124 -7.09 13.14 -0.02
C LEU A 124 -8.33 13.77 0.61
N GLN A 125 -8.56 15.04 0.27
CA GLN A 125 -9.78 15.75 0.63
C GLN A 125 -11.01 15.08 -0.02
N PRO A 126 -12.20 15.18 0.60
CA PRO A 126 -13.44 14.60 0.05
C PRO A 126 -13.81 15.11 -1.36
N ALA A 127 -13.31 16.28 -1.75
CA ALA A 127 -13.54 16.85 -3.09
C ALA A 127 -12.97 15.98 -4.23
N PHE A 128 -12.06 15.05 -3.96
CA PHE A 128 -11.52 14.11 -4.96
C PHE A 128 -12.36 12.84 -5.10
N ALA A 129 -13.32 12.62 -4.20
CA ALA A 129 -14.02 11.36 -4.09
C ALA A 129 -15.25 11.31 -5.02
N ASN A 130 -15.59 10.13 -5.53
CA ASN A 130 -16.69 9.90 -6.48
C ASN A 130 -16.65 10.77 -7.76
N LYS A 131 -15.50 11.36 -8.08
CA LYS A 131 -15.34 12.15 -9.30
C LYS A 131 -15.12 11.22 -10.48
N VAL A 132 -15.97 11.37 -11.49
CA VAL A 132 -15.87 10.65 -12.76
C VAL A 132 -15.74 11.63 -13.91
N SER A 133 -14.98 11.25 -14.94
CA SER A 133 -14.93 11.98 -16.19
C SER A 133 -15.58 11.19 -17.31
N SER A 134 -16.27 11.91 -18.18
CA SER A 134 -16.85 11.39 -19.43
C SER A 134 -15.77 11.34 -20.52
N THR A 135 -14.75 10.51 -20.35
CA THR A 135 -13.70 10.36 -21.38
C THR A 135 -13.19 8.93 -21.46
N ARG A 136 -14.06 8.03 -21.92
CA ARG A 136 -13.63 6.90 -22.74
C ARG A 136 -14.38 6.89 -24.05
N PHE A 137 -13.65 7.14 -25.13
CA PHE A 137 -14.06 6.83 -26.49
C PHE A 137 -13.40 5.50 -26.87
N PRO A 138 -14.14 4.42 -27.16
CA PRO A 138 -13.53 3.30 -27.86
C PRO A 138 -12.95 3.84 -29.18
N MET A 139 -11.64 3.69 -29.41
CA MET A 139 -11.04 4.11 -30.68
C MET A 139 -11.71 3.33 -31.83
N PRO A 140 -12.03 4.00 -32.96
CA PRO A 140 -11.49 5.30 -33.38
C PRO A 140 -12.51 6.45 -33.24
N CYS A 141 -13.11 6.64 -32.07
CA CYS A 141 -14.26 7.52 -31.94
C CYS A 141 -13.95 8.74 -31.04
N THR A 142 -12.87 9.46 -31.32
CA THR A 142 -12.36 10.63 -30.57
C THR A 142 -13.28 11.85 -30.51
N ILE A 143 -14.45 11.81 -31.16
CA ILE A 143 -15.42 12.91 -31.20
C ILE A 143 -16.62 12.57 -30.32
N ALA A 144 -16.90 13.40 -29.31
CA ALA A 144 -17.99 13.22 -28.34
C ALA A 144 -19.37 12.95 -28.97
N VAL A 145 -19.63 13.56 -30.12
CA VAL A 145 -20.90 13.46 -30.86
C VAL A 145 -21.08 12.10 -31.55
N LEU A 146 -19.99 11.35 -31.78
CA LEU A 146 -20.01 10.03 -32.42
C LEU A 146 -20.07 8.87 -31.41
N CYS A 147 -20.02 9.17 -30.10
CA CYS A 147 -20.02 8.19 -29.01
C CYS A 147 -21.19 8.41 -28.06
N PRO A 148 -22.39 7.89 -28.38
CA PRO A 148 -23.52 7.93 -27.45
C PRO A 148 -23.27 7.09 -26.17
N ASN A 149 -22.24 6.24 -26.15
CA ASN A 149 -21.93 5.29 -25.08
C ASN A 149 -20.59 5.58 -24.38
N ALA A 150 -20.31 6.85 -24.05
CA ALA A 150 -19.12 7.18 -23.26
C ALA A 150 -19.21 6.50 -21.87
N ILE A 151 -18.16 5.76 -21.49
CA ILE A 151 -18.11 5.06 -20.21
C ILE A 151 -17.53 6.03 -19.16
N PRO A 152 -18.23 6.28 -18.04
CA PRO A 152 -17.68 7.05 -16.93
C PRO A 152 -16.44 6.35 -16.36
N VAL A 153 -15.34 7.09 -16.24
CA VAL A 153 -14.11 6.59 -15.62
C VAL A 153 -13.77 7.42 -14.37
N PRO A 154 -13.28 6.80 -13.28
CA PRO A 154 -12.83 7.55 -12.11
C PRO A 154 -11.73 8.55 -12.47
N GLN A 155 -11.82 9.76 -11.91
CA GLN A 155 -10.84 10.82 -12.13
C GLN A 155 -9.50 10.48 -11.48
N VAL A 156 -9.54 10.08 -10.21
CA VAL A 156 -8.38 9.64 -9.46
C VAL A 156 -8.20 8.14 -9.66
N ARG A 157 -7.02 7.75 -10.13
CA ARG A 157 -6.64 6.35 -10.32
C ARG A 157 -5.17 6.15 -9.97
N GLY A 158 -4.79 4.93 -9.61
CA GLY A 158 -3.44 4.61 -9.16
C GLY A 158 -3.44 3.36 -8.30
N LEU A 159 -2.28 2.98 -7.75
CA LEU A 159 -2.20 1.89 -6.78
C LEU A 159 -3.03 2.15 -5.50
N CYS A 160 -3.40 3.40 -5.22
CA CYS A 160 -4.30 3.74 -4.12
C CYS A 160 -5.80 3.58 -4.44
N GLY A 161 -6.18 3.07 -5.61
CA GLY A 161 -7.56 2.83 -5.98
C GLY A 161 -8.27 4.04 -6.61
N THR A 162 -9.60 4.02 -6.60
CA THR A 162 -10.47 4.99 -7.31
C THR A 162 -11.13 6.01 -6.38
N TYR A 163 -11.12 5.77 -5.07
CA TYR A 163 -11.68 6.65 -4.03
C TYR A 163 -13.19 6.91 -4.22
N ASN A 164 -13.94 5.84 -4.41
CA ASN A 164 -15.40 5.88 -4.61
C ASN A 164 -16.19 4.98 -3.64
N TRP A 165 -15.54 4.52 -2.56
CA TRP A 165 -16.08 3.59 -1.58
C TRP A 165 -16.46 2.21 -2.13
N ASP A 166 -16.02 1.84 -3.34
CA ASP A 166 -16.20 0.51 -3.92
C ASP A 166 -14.85 -0.19 -4.14
N GLN A 167 -14.59 -1.26 -3.40
CA GLN A 167 -13.34 -2.02 -3.55
C GLN A 167 -13.27 -2.82 -4.86
N ARG A 168 -14.39 -3.01 -5.57
CA ARG A 168 -14.44 -3.88 -6.75
C ARG A 168 -13.71 -3.28 -7.94
N ASP A 169 -13.65 -1.95 -8.03
CA ASP A 169 -13.00 -1.22 -9.12
C ASP A 169 -11.67 -0.57 -8.73
N ASP A 170 -11.18 -0.81 -7.50
CA ASP A 170 -9.86 -0.33 -7.03
C ASP A 170 -8.69 -0.75 -7.94
N PHE A 171 -8.85 -1.83 -8.70
CA PHE A 171 -7.87 -2.27 -9.70
C PHE A 171 -8.14 -1.70 -11.10
N ALA A 172 -8.78 -0.53 -11.17
CA ALA A 172 -8.93 0.24 -12.39
C ALA A 172 -7.55 0.64 -12.93
N THR A 173 -7.34 0.49 -14.23
CA THR A 173 -6.09 0.80 -14.92
C THR A 173 -6.09 2.24 -15.45
N PRO A 174 -4.93 2.76 -15.92
CA PRO A 174 -4.87 4.04 -16.61
C PRO A 174 -5.77 4.09 -17.86
N ALA A 175 -6.07 2.94 -18.46
CA ALA A 175 -6.96 2.84 -19.62
C ALA A 175 -8.45 2.87 -19.23
N GLY A 176 -8.80 2.63 -17.96
CA GLY A 176 -10.17 2.69 -17.42
C GLY A 176 -10.91 1.34 -17.39
N ASP A 177 -10.24 0.25 -17.74
CA ASP A 177 -10.66 -1.13 -17.45
C ASP A 177 -10.22 -1.56 -16.05
N VAL A 178 -10.80 -2.64 -15.51
CA VAL A 178 -10.48 -3.17 -14.18
C VAL A 178 -9.80 -4.53 -14.32
N GLU A 179 -8.64 -4.67 -13.69
CA GLU A 179 -7.88 -5.91 -13.67
C GLU A 179 -8.30 -6.81 -12.50
N VAL A 180 -8.19 -8.12 -12.68
CA VAL A 180 -8.50 -9.10 -11.62
C VAL A 180 -7.28 -9.38 -10.74
N GLY A 181 -6.09 -9.40 -11.35
CA GLY A 181 -4.84 -9.77 -10.70
C GLY A 181 -4.02 -8.56 -10.23
N VAL A 182 -3.47 -8.63 -9.02
CA VAL A 182 -2.61 -7.60 -8.43
C VAL A 182 -1.39 -7.29 -9.31
N THR A 183 -0.72 -8.33 -9.80
CA THR A 183 0.47 -8.20 -10.65
C THR A 183 0.14 -7.52 -11.99
N ALA A 184 -0.96 -7.92 -12.63
CA ALA A 184 -1.40 -7.34 -13.90
C ALA A 184 -1.73 -5.86 -13.72
N PHE A 185 -2.48 -5.54 -12.67
CA PHE A 185 -2.79 -4.17 -12.24
C PHE A 185 -1.51 -3.35 -11.99
N ALA A 186 -0.61 -3.82 -11.13
CA ALA A 186 0.61 -3.08 -10.77
C ALA A 186 1.53 -2.81 -11.96
N ASN A 187 1.63 -3.77 -12.90
CA ASN A 187 2.40 -3.60 -14.13
C ASN A 187 1.92 -2.44 -15.01
N LYS A 188 0.63 -2.04 -14.92
CA LYS A 188 0.07 -0.90 -15.66
C LYS A 188 0.45 0.46 -15.06
N TYR A 189 0.90 0.50 -13.81
CA TYR A 189 1.21 1.72 -13.06
C TYR A 189 2.71 2.01 -12.93
N ARG A 190 3.56 1.27 -13.63
CA ARG A 190 5.00 1.55 -13.73
C ARG A 190 5.21 2.89 -14.43
N VAL A 191 6.07 3.73 -13.87
CA VAL A 191 6.38 5.05 -14.44
C VAL A 191 7.31 4.92 -15.64
N SER A 192 8.32 4.04 -15.58
CA SER A 192 9.22 3.75 -16.69
C SER A 192 8.94 2.39 -17.32
N THR A 193 9.12 2.31 -18.64
CA THR A 193 9.08 1.07 -19.42
C THR A 193 10.30 0.17 -19.21
N ASP A 194 11.39 0.73 -18.69
CA ASP A 194 12.64 0.01 -18.43
C ASP A 194 12.55 -0.89 -17.18
N CYS A 195 11.50 -0.70 -16.39
CA CYS A 195 11.27 -1.49 -15.21
C CYS A 195 10.92 -2.95 -15.53
N PRO A 196 11.41 -3.91 -14.74
CA PRO A 196 11.08 -5.32 -14.92
C PRO A 196 9.57 -5.54 -14.81
N VAL A 197 9.04 -6.44 -15.64
CA VAL A 197 7.63 -6.87 -15.56
C VAL A 197 7.49 -7.81 -14.38
N LEU A 198 6.51 -7.55 -13.53
CA LEU A 198 6.21 -8.41 -12.39
C LEU A 198 5.61 -9.74 -12.88
N SER A 199 6.10 -10.85 -12.30
CA SER A 199 5.58 -12.19 -12.56
C SER A 199 4.23 -12.42 -11.87
N PRO A 200 3.29 -13.15 -12.50
CA PRO A 200 1.98 -13.43 -11.92
C PRO A 200 2.00 -14.40 -10.74
N VAL A 201 3.15 -15.04 -10.46
CA VAL A 201 3.31 -15.96 -9.34
C VAL A 201 3.36 -15.16 -8.03
N PRO A 202 2.44 -15.40 -7.07
CA PRO A 202 2.48 -14.75 -5.77
C PRO A 202 3.79 -15.08 -5.05
N PHE A 203 4.49 -14.04 -4.57
CA PHE A 203 5.65 -14.23 -3.73
C PHE A 203 5.21 -14.50 -2.28
N GLU A 204 5.58 -15.66 -1.73
CA GLU A 204 5.37 -15.98 -0.32
C GLU A 204 6.68 -15.91 0.48
N PRO A 205 6.89 -14.86 1.30
CA PRO A 205 8.12 -14.67 2.06
C PRO A 205 8.43 -15.81 3.05
N CYS A 206 7.40 -16.36 3.70
CA CYS A 206 7.58 -17.44 4.68
C CYS A 206 8.02 -18.77 4.08
N SER A 207 7.78 -18.99 2.78
CA SER A 207 8.32 -20.14 2.06
C SER A 207 9.78 -19.93 1.68
N THR A 208 10.12 -18.71 1.26
CA THR A 208 11.47 -18.34 0.80
C THR A 208 12.46 -18.21 1.97
N TYR A 209 12.02 -17.65 3.09
CA TYR A 209 12.82 -17.47 4.30
C TYR A 209 12.35 -18.40 5.42
N ALA A 210 12.18 -19.69 5.11
CA ALA A 210 11.69 -20.71 6.05
C ALA A 210 12.39 -20.70 7.44
N PRO A 211 13.73 -20.50 7.55
CA PRO A 211 14.39 -20.46 8.86
C PRO A 211 13.93 -19.32 9.77
N ARG A 212 13.41 -18.21 9.21
CA ARG A 212 12.94 -17.05 9.98
C ARG A 212 11.47 -17.13 10.37
N ARG A 213 10.75 -18.16 9.88
CA ARG A 213 9.31 -18.30 10.07
C ARG A 213 8.92 -18.44 11.54
N GLU A 214 9.66 -19.24 12.31
CA GLU A 214 9.35 -19.49 13.72
C GLU A 214 9.57 -18.22 14.56
N LEU A 215 10.68 -17.52 14.32
CA LEU A 215 10.96 -16.23 14.96
C LEU A 215 9.86 -15.20 14.64
N ALA A 216 9.50 -15.06 13.36
CA ALA A 216 8.45 -14.16 12.94
C ALA A 216 7.12 -14.50 13.63
N ALA A 217 6.72 -15.78 13.64
CA ALA A 217 5.48 -16.22 14.29
C ALA A 217 5.49 -15.91 15.80
N ALA A 218 6.61 -16.13 16.49
CA ALA A 218 6.74 -15.86 17.92
C ALA A 218 6.65 -14.37 18.25
N THR A 219 7.33 -13.51 17.49
CA THR A 219 7.25 -12.04 17.66
C THR A 219 5.85 -11.53 17.36
N CYS A 220 5.23 -12.05 16.31
CA CYS A 220 3.88 -11.70 15.90
C CYS A 220 2.80 -12.12 16.89
N ALA A 221 3.01 -13.21 17.63
CA ALA A 221 2.09 -13.66 18.67
C ALA A 221 1.92 -12.63 19.80
N ILE A 222 2.90 -11.74 20.01
CA ILE A 222 2.83 -10.65 21.01
C ILE A 222 1.66 -9.70 20.72
N LEU A 223 1.38 -9.42 19.43
CA LEU A 223 0.26 -8.57 19.01
C LEU A 223 -1.12 -9.18 19.34
N HIS A 224 -1.16 -10.49 19.62
CA HIS A 224 -2.35 -11.21 20.09
C HIS A 224 -2.36 -11.41 21.61
N GLY A 225 -1.32 -10.96 22.31
CA GLY A 225 -1.20 -11.07 23.76
C GLY A 225 -2.14 -10.13 24.50
N ALA A 226 -2.24 -10.34 25.82
CA ALA A 226 -3.13 -9.58 26.70
C ALA A 226 -2.88 -8.06 26.68
N SER A 227 -1.63 -7.64 26.43
CA SER A 227 -1.25 -6.22 26.33
C SER A 227 -2.00 -5.47 25.23
N PHE A 228 -2.44 -6.16 24.17
CA PHE A 228 -3.17 -5.59 23.05
C PHE A 228 -4.68 -5.91 23.08
N GLN A 229 -5.16 -6.64 24.10
CA GLN A 229 -6.58 -6.98 24.23
C GLN A 229 -7.48 -5.77 24.52
N VAL A 230 -6.95 -4.69 25.12
CA VAL A 230 -7.70 -3.45 25.34
C VAL A 230 -7.99 -2.71 24.02
N LEU A 231 -7.21 -2.97 22.97
CA LEU A 231 -7.40 -2.43 21.62
C LEU A 231 -8.31 -3.30 20.74
N SER A 232 -8.93 -4.35 21.30
CA SER A 232 -9.89 -5.25 20.63
C SER A 232 -11.28 -4.62 20.41
N GLY A 233 -11.34 -3.32 20.13
CA GLY A 233 -12.50 -2.76 19.45
C GLY A 233 -12.60 -3.32 18.02
N PRO A 234 -13.76 -3.23 17.34
CA PRO A 234 -14.09 -3.99 16.13
C PRO A 234 -13.19 -3.75 14.90
N THR A 235 -12.20 -2.85 14.95
CA THR A 235 -11.46 -2.42 13.75
C THR A 235 -9.93 -2.50 13.82
N VAL A 236 -9.28 -2.63 14.99
CA VAL A 236 -7.82 -2.38 15.06
C VAL A 236 -6.96 -3.64 15.32
N CYS A 237 -7.44 -4.67 16.04
CA CYS A 237 -6.61 -5.83 16.38
C CYS A 237 -6.85 -7.14 15.60
N GLN A 238 -7.88 -7.24 14.76
CA GLN A 238 -8.00 -8.39 13.83
C GLN A 238 -7.03 -8.27 12.64
N HIS A 239 -6.58 -7.06 12.30
CA HIS A 239 -5.80 -6.78 11.09
C HIS A 239 -4.28 -6.71 11.28
N CYS A 240 -3.78 -6.62 12.51
CA CYS A 240 -2.36 -6.79 12.80
C CYS A 240 -1.94 -8.26 12.71
N GLY A 241 -2.78 -9.17 13.21
CA GLY A 241 -2.52 -10.62 13.19
C GLY A 241 -2.34 -11.22 11.80
N VAL A 242 -3.17 -10.79 10.84
CA VAL A 242 -3.14 -11.31 9.46
C VAL A 242 -1.86 -10.90 8.71
N ARG A 243 -1.28 -9.72 9.01
CA ARG A 243 -0.05 -9.24 8.37
C ARG A 243 1.21 -9.90 8.93
N CYS A 244 1.19 -10.17 10.22
CA CYS A 244 2.25 -10.87 10.90
C CYS A 244 2.25 -12.38 10.57
N SER A 245 1.09 -12.89 10.11
CA SER A 245 0.95 -14.23 9.53
C SER A 245 1.01 -14.21 8.00
N ALA A 246 2.20 -14.24 7.41
CA ALA A 246 2.38 -14.95 6.12
C ALA A 246 2.30 -16.50 6.35
N ARG A 247 1.22 -16.90 7.05
CA ARG A 247 0.72 -18.19 7.59
C ARG A 247 1.64 -19.08 8.44
N PRO A 248 1.12 -19.53 9.59
CA PRO A 248 0.60 -20.89 9.67
C PRO A 248 -0.82 -20.92 10.28
N LEU A 249 -1.79 -21.43 9.53
CA LEU A 249 -2.93 -22.13 10.13
C LEU A 249 -3.09 -23.45 9.38
N LEU A 250 -2.14 -24.35 9.60
CA LEU A 250 -2.35 -25.78 9.37
C LEU A 250 -2.47 -26.42 10.75
N SER A 251 -3.71 -26.81 11.05
CA SER A 251 -4.10 -27.85 12.00
C SER A 251 -3.29 -27.92 13.29
N ALA A 252 -3.82 -27.30 14.35
CA ALA A 252 -3.53 -27.75 15.71
C ALA A 252 -4.11 -29.17 15.86
N ALA A 253 -3.34 -30.18 15.43
CA ALA A 253 -3.48 -31.52 15.96
C ALA A 253 -3.10 -31.41 17.45
N LEU A 254 -4.11 -31.35 18.30
CA LEU A 254 -3.96 -31.54 19.74
C LEU A 254 -3.18 -32.83 19.98
N PRO A 255 -2.06 -32.83 20.73
CA PRO A 255 -1.54 -34.08 21.25
C PRO A 255 -2.57 -34.65 22.25
N PRO A 256 -2.82 -35.96 22.26
CA PRO A 256 -3.72 -36.55 23.25
C PRO A 256 -3.14 -36.30 24.66
N PRO A 257 -3.99 -36.06 25.67
CA PRO A 257 -3.50 -35.85 27.03
C PRO A 257 -2.78 -37.11 27.53
N ARG A 258 -1.54 -36.92 27.98
CA ARG A 258 -0.80 -37.91 28.77
C ARG A 258 -1.57 -38.11 30.08
N GLY A 259 -2.33 -39.21 30.18
CA GLY A 259 -2.85 -39.69 31.46
C GLY A 259 -1.72 -40.23 32.33
N PRO A 260 -1.75 -40.02 33.66
CA PRO A 260 -0.75 -40.55 34.56
C PRO A 260 -0.91 -42.07 34.67
N GLY A 261 0.18 -42.80 34.43
CA GLY A 261 0.26 -44.21 34.77
C GLY A 261 0.37 -44.38 36.28
N ALA A 262 -0.57 -45.13 36.87
CA ALA A 262 -0.33 -45.94 38.06
C ALA A 262 -1.33 -47.10 38.06
N ILE A 263 -0.83 -48.26 37.67
CA ILE A 263 -1.45 -49.58 37.85
C ILE A 263 -1.15 -50.02 39.30
N LEU A 264 -2.11 -50.58 40.02
CA LEU A 264 -2.00 -51.77 40.89
C LEU A 264 -3.37 -52.08 41.53
N PRO A 265 -3.62 -53.33 41.99
CA PRO A 265 -4.68 -54.17 41.42
C PRO A 265 -5.84 -54.46 42.39
N ALA A 266 -6.89 -55.04 41.81
CA ALA A 266 -8.07 -55.60 42.47
C ALA A 266 -7.77 -56.78 43.41
N LEU A 267 -8.61 -56.99 44.44
CA LEU A 267 -9.17 -58.26 44.98
C LEU A 267 -9.83 -58.00 46.37
N PRO A 268 -10.74 -58.86 46.89
CA PRO A 268 -12.13 -59.05 46.46
C PRO A 268 -13.18 -58.97 47.61
N LEU A 269 -14.46 -59.01 47.22
CA LEU A 269 -15.72 -59.19 47.98
C LEU A 269 -16.15 -58.06 48.93
#